data_AF-A0A5A7QZ60-F1
#
_entry.id   AF-A0A5A7QZ60-F1
#
_cell.length_a   1.000
_cell.length_b   1.000
_cell.length_c   1.000
_cell.angle_alpha   90.00
_cell.angle_beta   90.00
_cell.angle_gamma   90.00
#
_symmetry.space_group_name_H-M   'P 1'
#
loop_
_entity.id
_entity.type
_entity.pdbx_description
1 polymer ?
#
loop_
_entity_poly.entity_id
_entity_poly.type
_entity_poly.pdbx_seq_one_letter_code
_entity_poly.pdbx_strand_id
1 'polypeptide(L)'
;MEESKVKLHGFGPSPYVYKVIWALNLKNIEYEYIEEDLSNKSPSLLEYNPVHKKVPVLVHNGRPVAESDVILEYIEEAWPNHGPALLSANPYERAVARFWIDFAGKKDRTFFSLLVTTDENKEERTKEVLDTLKIIQDQALGDNKFFGGDKIGLVDLSFVWVAHWLEVVQELGGLHVFGPKALPKLHQWTIDFKQEPAIKENLPDNKVSTFFAFFFSTDENRENATKQVVETFEIIQDQALGDKKFFGGDKIGLVDLSFGWLAHWFEPMQELVGLHIFGPDTLPKLHRWTVDFKQEPVIKEDLPDIKALFAHFEKVKKKFESPKSEQKCISSMEESQVKLYGFWASPYALKVIWALKLKNIEYAYIEENLSNKSPSLLEYNPVHKQVPVLVHGGRPVAESDVILEYIEEAWPDRGPALLPEDPYERAVARFWIGFVQQKRMTFFAFFLSTDENREKAAKEVFDTLKIIQDQSLGEKKFFGGEKIGVVDLNFGWLVHWFELMQEFVGLRVFETTTLPKLHRWTIDFKQEPVIKENLPDSNALLTHFGKFKKELTSPKND
;
A
#
# COMPACT_ATOMS: atom_id res chain seq x y z
N MET A 1 -14.60 -3.61 -34.18
CA MET A 1 -13.78 -3.26 -33.01
C MET A 1 -13.70 -4.52 -32.19
N GLU A 2 -12.52 -4.94 -31.75
CA GLU A 2 -12.45 -5.96 -30.70
C GLU A 2 -12.92 -5.31 -29.39
N GLU A 3 -13.68 -6.05 -28.60
CA GLU A 3 -14.08 -5.62 -27.26
C GLU A 3 -12.84 -5.57 -26.37
N SER A 4 -12.63 -4.48 -25.64
CA SER A 4 -11.45 -4.30 -24.79
C SER A 4 -11.47 -5.35 -23.68
N LYS A 5 -10.57 -6.34 -23.75
CA LYS A 5 -10.59 -7.44 -22.80
C LYS A 5 -9.96 -7.02 -21.47
N VAL A 6 -10.82 -6.70 -20.51
CA VAL A 6 -10.46 -6.40 -19.13
C VAL A 6 -10.65 -7.67 -18.28
N LYS A 7 -9.63 -8.03 -17.50
CA LYS A 7 -9.67 -9.06 -16.45
C LYS A 7 -9.28 -8.45 -15.12
N LEU A 8 -9.85 -8.94 -14.02
CA LEU A 8 -9.43 -8.61 -12.66
C LEU A 8 -9.07 -9.89 -11.90
N HIS A 9 -7.78 -10.12 -11.66
CA HIS A 9 -7.31 -11.15 -10.74
C HIS A 9 -7.47 -10.62 -9.31
N GLY A 10 -8.29 -11.30 -8.51
CA GLY A 10 -8.74 -10.87 -7.19
C GLY A 10 -8.78 -12.00 -6.16
N PHE A 11 -9.09 -11.64 -4.92
CA PHE A 11 -9.40 -12.56 -3.83
C PHE A 11 -10.59 -11.95 -3.10
N GLY A 12 -11.71 -12.66 -3.06
CA GLY A 12 -13.03 -12.16 -2.66
C GLY A 12 -13.06 -11.44 -1.30
N PRO A 13 -12.29 -11.83 -0.28
CA PRO A 13 -12.20 -11.10 1.00
C PRO A 13 -11.37 -9.81 1.00
N SER A 14 -10.64 -9.47 -0.07
CA SER A 14 -9.61 -8.42 -0.06
C SER A 14 -10.17 -7.00 -0.25
N PRO A 15 -10.00 -6.06 0.71
CA PRO A 15 -10.44 -4.67 0.55
C PRO A 15 -9.75 -3.95 -0.62
N TYR A 16 -8.51 -4.34 -0.92
CA TYR A 16 -7.74 -3.81 -2.05
C TYR A 16 -8.34 -4.20 -3.41
N VAL A 17 -9.08 -5.32 -3.46
CA VAL A 17 -9.80 -5.79 -4.66
C VAL A 17 -11.15 -5.07 -4.77
N TYR A 18 -11.89 -4.91 -3.66
CA TYR A 18 -13.17 -4.18 -3.67
C TYR A 18 -13.05 -2.75 -4.21
N LYS A 19 -12.01 -1.99 -3.82
CA LYS A 19 -11.87 -0.63 -4.36
C LYS A 19 -11.62 -0.59 -5.88
N VAL A 20 -11.02 -1.64 -6.46
CA VAL A 20 -10.89 -1.79 -7.92
C VAL A 20 -12.23 -2.19 -8.56
N ILE A 21 -12.96 -3.14 -7.97
CA ILE A 21 -14.33 -3.51 -8.39
C ILE A 21 -15.23 -2.26 -8.44
N TRP A 22 -15.24 -1.47 -7.37
CA TRP A 22 -16.04 -0.25 -7.28
C TRP A 22 -15.61 0.82 -8.28
N ALA A 23 -14.31 0.96 -8.57
CA ALA A 23 -13.83 1.85 -9.63
C ALA A 23 -14.33 1.44 -11.01
N LEU A 24 -14.24 0.14 -11.36
CA LEU A 24 -14.75 -0.40 -12.62
C LEU A 24 -16.27 -0.21 -12.73
N ASN A 25 -17.01 -0.48 -11.65
CA ASN A 25 -18.47 -0.34 -11.61
C ASN A 25 -18.92 1.13 -11.70
N LEU A 26 -18.28 2.06 -10.97
CA LEU A 26 -18.54 3.50 -11.10
C LEU A 26 -18.26 3.98 -12.53
N LYS A 27 -17.20 3.47 -13.17
CA LYS A 27 -16.87 3.73 -14.57
C LYS A 27 -17.80 3.02 -15.56
N ASN A 28 -18.57 2.01 -15.17
CA ASN A 28 -19.35 1.16 -16.07
C ASN A 28 -18.44 0.38 -17.07
N ILE A 29 -17.30 -0.11 -16.59
CA ILE A 29 -16.38 -0.97 -17.36
C ILE A 29 -16.72 -2.43 -17.07
N GLU A 30 -17.05 -3.21 -18.10
CA GLU A 30 -17.22 -4.66 -17.98
C GLU A 30 -15.86 -5.37 -17.84
N TYR A 31 -15.79 -6.41 -17.00
CA TYR A 31 -14.55 -7.17 -16.75
C TYR A 31 -14.79 -8.64 -16.41
N GLU A 32 -13.83 -9.49 -16.79
CA GLU A 32 -13.76 -10.90 -16.41
C GLU A 32 -13.09 -11.03 -15.02
N TYR A 33 -13.86 -11.30 -13.97
CA TYR A 33 -13.30 -11.54 -12.63
C TYR A 33 -12.68 -12.94 -12.51
N ILE A 34 -11.48 -13.02 -11.94
CA ILE A 34 -10.71 -14.25 -11.76
C ILE A 34 -10.32 -14.34 -10.28
N GLU A 35 -10.90 -15.30 -9.56
CA GLU A 35 -10.56 -15.56 -8.15
C GLU A 35 -9.22 -16.30 -8.06
N GLU A 36 -8.34 -15.83 -7.18
CA GLU A 36 -6.99 -16.36 -6.93
C GLU A 36 -6.89 -17.02 -5.56
N ASP A 37 -6.43 -18.26 -5.52
CA ASP A 37 -5.99 -18.89 -4.28
C ASP A 37 -4.66 -18.24 -3.83
N LEU A 38 -4.69 -17.53 -2.71
CA LEU A 38 -3.50 -16.86 -2.18
C LEU A 38 -2.46 -17.84 -1.59
N SER A 39 -2.82 -19.09 -1.34
CA SER A 39 -1.91 -20.18 -0.97
C SER A 39 -1.32 -20.88 -2.21
N ASN A 40 -2.11 -21.08 -3.27
CA ASN A 40 -1.71 -21.71 -4.53
C ASN A 40 -1.98 -20.79 -5.74
N LYS A 41 -1.21 -19.71 -5.80
CA LYS A 41 -1.38 -18.61 -6.78
C LYS A 41 -1.26 -19.08 -8.22
N SER A 42 -2.15 -18.58 -9.08
CA SER A 42 -2.18 -19.01 -10.49
C SER A 42 -0.87 -18.68 -11.22
N PRO A 43 -0.46 -19.47 -12.23
CA PRO A 43 0.68 -19.13 -13.07
C PRO A 43 0.56 -17.74 -13.70
N SER A 44 -0.65 -17.33 -14.08
CA SER A 44 -0.94 -16.00 -14.62
C SER A 44 -0.74 -14.89 -13.59
N LEU A 45 -1.13 -15.05 -12.32
CA LEU A 45 -0.82 -14.07 -11.27
C LEU A 45 0.69 -13.94 -11.03
N LEU A 46 1.42 -15.06 -11.13
CA LEU A 46 2.88 -15.08 -10.98
C LEU A 46 3.61 -14.50 -12.21
N GLU A 47 3.01 -14.56 -13.39
CA GLU A 47 3.48 -13.93 -14.64
C GLU A 47 3.17 -12.43 -14.70
N TYR A 48 1.95 -12.04 -14.33
CA TYR A 48 1.46 -10.66 -14.39
C TYR A 48 1.94 -9.78 -13.22
N ASN A 49 2.25 -10.37 -12.06
CA ASN A 49 2.88 -9.67 -10.93
C ASN A 49 4.07 -10.49 -10.38
N PRO A 50 5.18 -10.61 -11.14
CA PRO A 50 6.31 -11.45 -10.75
C PRO A 50 7.10 -10.87 -9.57
N VAL A 51 6.94 -9.57 -9.30
CA VAL A 51 7.69 -8.81 -8.29
C VAL A 51 7.05 -8.93 -6.90
N HIS A 52 5.73 -8.74 -6.77
CA HIS A 52 5.02 -8.82 -5.50
C HIS A 52 4.15 -10.06 -5.35
N LYS A 53 3.66 -10.66 -6.45
CA LYS A 53 2.83 -11.88 -6.45
C LYS A 53 1.59 -11.72 -5.56
N LYS A 54 0.87 -10.60 -5.75
CA LYS A 54 -0.31 -10.17 -4.98
C LYS A 54 -1.43 -9.73 -5.90
N VAL A 55 -2.66 -9.90 -5.43
CA VAL A 55 -3.88 -9.27 -5.96
C VAL A 55 -4.13 -7.90 -5.29
N PRO A 56 -4.91 -6.99 -5.91
CA PRO A 56 -5.45 -7.07 -7.27
C PRO A 56 -4.38 -6.98 -8.36
N VAL A 57 -4.67 -7.58 -9.52
CA VAL A 57 -4.02 -7.27 -10.80
C VAL A 57 -5.10 -7.09 -11.86
N LEU A 58 -5.13 -5.91 -12.48
CA LEU A 58 -6.01 -5.62 -13.62
C LEU A 58 -5.24 -5.90 -14.91
N VAL A 59 -5.81 -6.67 -15.83
CA VAL A 59 -5.18 -6.94 -17.14
C VAL A 59 -6.07 -6.37 -18.23
N HIS A 60 -5.58 -5.38 -18.97
CA HIS A 60 -6.31 -4.74 -20.07
C HIS A 60 -5.60 -5.04 -21.39
N ASN A 61 -6.28 -5.77 -22.29
CA ASN A 61 -5.75 -6.22 -23.59
C ASN A 61 -4.40 -6.95 -23.45
N GLY A 62 -4.28 -7.83 -22.44
CA GLY A 62 -3.07 -8.58 -22.13
C GLY A 62 -1.98 -7.81 -21.38
N ARG A 63 -2.16 -6.51 -21.10
CA ARG A 63 -1.20 -5.67 -20.37
C ARG A 63 -1.55 -5.61 -18.88
N PRO A 64 -0.72 -6.13 -17.96
CA PRO A 64 -1.04 -6.21 -16.53
C PRO A 64 -0.64 -4.96 -15.74
N VAL A 65 -1.55 -4.47 -14.89
CA VAL A 65 -1.34 -3.38 -13.94
C VAL A 65 -1.54 -3.91 -12.52
N ALA A 66 -0.57 -3.66 -11.65
CA ALA A 66 -0.51 -4.16 -10.27
C ALA A 66 -0.36 -3.01 -9.25
N GLU A 67 -0.59 -3.33 -7.97
CA GLU A 67 -0.84 -2.40 -6.85
C GLU A 67 -2.17 -1.63 -7.01
N SER A 68 -3.03 -1.70 -5.99
CA SER A 68 -4.44 -1.28 -6.10
C SER A 68 -4.64 0.18 -6.47
N ASP A 69 -3.81 1.09 -5.97
CA ASP A 69 -3.96 2.53 -6.16
C ASP A 69 -3.35 2.98 -7.51
N VAL A 70 -2.41 2.21 -8.04
CA VAL A 70 -1.91 2.35 -9.42
C VAL A 70 -2.97 1.89 -10.42
N ILE A 71 -3.70 0.81 -10.11
CA ILE A 71 -4.87 0.37 -10.87
C ILE A 71 -5.99 1.43 -10.84
N LEU A 72 -6.21 2.11 -9.71
CA LEU A 72 -7.19 3.20 -9.60
C LEU A 72 -6.87 4.38 -10.53
N GLU A 73 -5.64 4.90 -10.53
CA GLU A 73 -5.27 5.96 -11.49
C GLU A 73 -5.27 5.48 -12.94
N TYR A 74 -4.87 4.22 -13.19
CA TYR A 74 -4.96 3.63 -14.54
C TYR A 74 -6.40 3.57 -15.06
N ILE A 75 -7.38 3.24 -14.21
CA ILE A 75 -8.80 3.20 -14.58
C ILE A 75 -9.32 4.60 -14.94
N GLU A 76 -8.92 5.64 -14.21
CA GLU A 76 -9.26 7.03 -14.53
C GLU A 76 -8.62 7.49 -15.85
N GLU A 77 -7.34 7.16 -16.07
CA GLU A 77 -6.57 7.64 -17.23
C GLU A 77 -6.84 6.85 -18.52
N ALA A 78 -7.21 5.56 -18.44
CA ALA A 78 -7.53 4.72 -19.60
C ALA A 78 -9.00 4.82 -20.05
N TRP A 79 -9.93 5.16 -19.14
CA TRP A 79 -11.36 5.34 -19.46
C TRP A 79 -11.92 6.70 -18.99
N PRO A 80 -11.32 7.85 -19.38
CA PRO A 80 -11.74 9.18 -18.91
C PRO A 80 -13.15 9.58 -19.34
N ASN A 81 -13.66 9.00 -20.44
CA ASN A 81 -14.99 9.26 -20.99
C ASN A 81 -16.08 8.29 -20.47
N HIS A 82 -15.77 7.41 -19.53
CA HIS A 82 -16.73 6.43 -18.97
C HIS A 82 -17.08 6.81 -17.52
N GLY A 83 -18.34 6.64 -17.13
CA GLY A 83 -18.84 6.98 -15.79
C GLY A 83 -18.58 8.43 -15.35
N PRO A 84 -18.49 8.71 -14.04
CA PRO A 84 -18.00 9.97 -13.52
C PRO A 84 -16.46 10.03 -13.60
N ALA A 85 -15.90 11.23 -13.64
CA ALA A 85 -14.49 11.43 -13.31
C ALA A 85 -14.28 11.14 -11.81
N LEU A 86 -13.28 10.32 -11.49
CA LEU A 86 -12.93 9.94 -10.11
C LEU A 86 -11.73 10.74 -9.58
N LEU A 87 -11.07 11.52 -10.43
CA LEU A 87 -10.05 12.50 -10.05
C LEU A 87 -10.35 13.84 -10.76
N SER A 88 -9.92 14.96 -10.17
CA SER A 88 -10.07 16.26 -10.83
C SER A 88 -9.22 16.36 -12.11
N ALA A 89 -9.59 17.27 -13.00
CA ALA A 89 -8.75 17.70 -14.11
C ALA A 89 -7.74 18.79 -13.68
N ASN A 90 -7.94 19.46 -12.54
CA ASN A 90 -7.04 20.48 -12.02
C ASN A 90 -5.78 19.82 -11.41
N PRO A 91 -4.56 20.12 -11.91
CA PRO A 91 -3.32 19.53 -11.39
C PRO A 91 -3.14 19.67 -9.88
N TYR A 92 -3.58 20.78 -9.29
CA TYR A 92 -3.45 20.99 -7.85
C TYR A 92 -4.38 20.07 -7.04
N GLU A 93 -5.62 19.90 -7.50
CA GLU A 93 -6.59 18.99 -6.85
C GLU A 93 -6.20 17.52 -7.06
N ARG A 94 -5.63 17.16 -8.21
CA ARG A 94 -4.99 15.85 -8.45
C ARG A 94 -3.86 15.59 -7.46
N ALA A 95 -3.01 16.58 -7.22
CA ALA A 95 -1.92 16.48 -6.26
C ALA A 95 -2.42 16.30 -4.81
N VAL A 96 -3.41 17.08 -4.37
CA VAL A 96 -4.06 16.92 -3.06
C VAL A 96 -4.73 15.55 -2.92
N ALA A 97 -5.38 15.04 -3.98
CA ALA A 97 -5.97 13.71 -3.99
C ALA A 97 -4.91 12.59 -3.86
N ARG A 98 -3.83 12.66 -4.64
CA ARG A 98 -2.71 11.69 -4.55
C ARG A 98 -2.06 11.67 -3.17
N PHE A 99 -1.92 12.83 -2.52
CA PHE A 99 -1.43 12.91 -1.13
C PHE A 99 -2.31 12.09 -0.18
N TRP A 100 -3.65 12.20 -0.28
CA TRP A 100 -4.55 11.43 0.58
C TRP A 100 -4.67 9.95 0.22
N ILE A 101 -4.52 9.59 -1.07
CA ILE A 101 -4.42 8.20 -1.54
C ILE A 101 -3.18 7.51 -0.94
N ASP A 102 -2.02 8.15 -1.03
CA ASP A 102 -0.76 7.69 -0.44
C ASP A 102 -0.85 7.63 1.10
N PHE A 103 -1.44 8.64 1.76
CA PHE A 103 -1.71 8.60 3.20
C PHE A 103 -2.58 7.41 3.61
N ALA A 104 -3.64 7.10 2.85
CA ALA A 104 -4.49 5.96 3.10
C ALA A 104 -3.74 4.62 2.96
N GLY A 105 -2.95 4.45 1.89
CA GLY A 105 -2.09 3.29 1.66
C GLY A 105 -0.89 3.16 2.61
N LYS A 106 -0.54 4.23 3.34
CA LYS A 106 0.42 4.22 4.45
C LYS A 106 -0.22 3.91 5.82
N LYS A 107 -1.56 3.90 5.94
CA LYS A 107 -2.29 3.79 7.22
C LYS A 107 -3.21 2.58 7.37
N ASP A 108 -3.50 1.86 6.30
CA ASP A 108 -4.19 0.56 6.32
C ASP A 108 -3.64 -0.42 7.38
N ARG A 109 -2.30 -0.58 7.47
CA ARG A 109 -1.65 -1.48 8.43
C ARG A 109 -1.70 -0.99 9.87
N THR A 110 -1.62 0.32 10.10
CA THR A 110 -1.90 0.89 11.43
C THR A 110 -3.31 0.46 11.87
N PHE A 111 -4.28 0.53 10.96
CA PHE A 111 -5.65 0.16 11.27
C PHE A 111 -5.83 -1.34 11.55
N PHE A 112 -5.43 -2.22 10.63
CA PHE A 112 -5.54 -3.67 10.84
C PHE A 112 -4.69 -4.18 12.01
N SER A 113 -3.68 -3.43 12.48
CA SER A 113 -2.88 -3.81 13.65
C SER A 113 -3.67 -3.84 14.97
N LEU A 114 -4.87 -3.24 15.04
CA LEU A 114 -5.75 -3.35 16.21
C LEU A 114 -6.09 -4.81 16.54
N LEU A 115 -6.26 -5.65 15.52
CA LEU A 115 -6.62 -7.06 15.67
C LEU A 115 -5.51 -7.90 16.32
N VAL A 116 -4.23 -7.55 16.07
CA VAL A 116 -3.02 -8.16 16.68
C VAL A 116 -2.50 -7.42 17.92
N THR A 117 -3.18 -6.38 18.40
CA THR A 117 -2.69 -5.57 19.53
C THR A 117 -3.09 -6.19 20.86
N THR A 118 -2.10 -6.40 21.75
CA THR A 118 -2.32 -6.90 23.11
C THR A 118 -2.89 -5.82 24.02
N ASP A 119 -3.68 -6.20 25.04
CA ASP A 119 -4.36 -5.27 25.94
C ASP A 119 -3.43 -4.20 26.56
N GLU A 120 -2.20 -4.55 26.95
CA GLU A 120 -1.17 -3.60 27.43
C GLU A 120 -0.89 -2.42 26.48
N ASN A 121 -1.04 -2.62 25.17
CA ASN A 121 -0.74 -1.63 24.12
C ASN A 121 -2.02 -1.11 23.43
N LYS A 122 -3.19 -1.59 23.89
CA LYS A 122 -4.48 -1.40 23.22
C LYS A 122 -4.98 0.02 23.33
N GLU A 123 -4.82 0.69 24.47
CA GLU A 123 -5.15 2.12 24.62
C GLU A 123 -4.29 3.00 23.69
N GLU A 124 -2.98 2.73 23.57
CA GLU A 124 -2.09 3.50 22.69
C GLU A 124 -2.44 3.31 21.21
N ARG A 125 -2.67 2.07 20.74
CA ARG A 125 -3.07 1.85 19.34
C ARG A 125 -4.46 2.40 19.03
N THR A 126 -5.40 2.26 19.97
CA THR A 126 -6.74 2.89 19.94
C THR A 126 -6.62 4.39 19.75
N LYS A 127 -5.71 5.04 20.49
CA LYS A 127 -5.41 6.47 20.37
C LYS A 127 -4.74 6.84 19.06
N GLU A 128 -3.75 6.08 18.57
CA GLU A 128 -3.11 6.34 17.26
C GLU A 128 -4.11 6.25 16.10
N VAL A 129 -4.99 5.25 16.13
CA VAL A 129 -6.07 5.09 15.15
C VAL A 129 -7.07 6.23 15.25
N LEU A 130 -7.56 6.57 16.44
CA LEU A 130 -8.46 7.70 16.65
C LEU A 130 -7.83 9.03 16.18
N ASP A 131 -6.56 9.28 16.51
CA ASP A 131 -5.83 10.48 16.09
C ASP A 131 -5.42 10.45 14.59
N THR A 132 -5.56 9.31 13.91
CA THR A 132 -5.46 9.19 12.45
C THR A 132 -6.82 9.46 11.81
N LEU A 133 -7.91 8.89 12.34
CA LEU A 133 -9.28 9.12 11.89
C LEU A 133 -9.73 10.58 12.06
N LYS A 134 -9.24 11.30 13.09
CA LYS A 134 -9.41 12.76 13.21
C LYS A 134 -8.76 13.53 12.05
N ILE A 135 -7.53 13.19 11.66
CA ILE A 135 -6.87 13.82 10.49
C ILE A 135 -7.70 13.54 9.22
N ILE A 136 -8.17 12.30 9.04
CA ILE A 136 -9.01 11.92 7.90
C ILE A 136 -10.32 12.73 7.90
N GLN A 137 -10.99 12.89 9.04
CA GLN A 137 -12.20 13.71 9.12
C GLN A 137 -11.93 15.20 8.90
N ASP A 138 -10.99 15.77 9.66
CA ASP A 138 -10.91 17.21 9.88
C ASP A 138 -9.98 17.90 8.85
N GLN A 139 -9.06 17.16 8.22
CA GLN A 139 -8.11 17.69 7.24
C GLN A 139 -8.28 17.11 5.82
N ALA A 140 -8.83 15.89 5.67
CA ALA A 140 -9.06 15.26 4.36
C ALA A 140 -10.52 15.37 3.88
N LEU A 141 -11.51 15.00 4.71
CA LEU A 141 -12.93 15.10 4.36
C LEU A 141 -13.44 16.55 4.50
N GLY A 142 -13.06 17.24 5.57
CA GLY A 142 -13.42 18.64 5.82
C GLY A 142 -14.91 18.78 6.14
N ASP A 143 -15.66 19.50 5.31
CA ASP A 143 -17.13 19.63 5.37
C ASP A 143 -17.82 19.01 4.14
N ASN A 144 -17.08 18.27 3.30
CA ASN A 144 -17.61 17.66 2.08
C ASN A 144 -18.46 16.41 2.38
N LYS A 145 -19.32 16.02 1.43
CA LYS A 145 -20.06 14.75 1.48
C LYS A 145 -19.12 13.55 1.28
N PHE A 146 -18.19 13.69 0.33
CA PHE A 146 -17.18 12.71 -0.08
C PHE A 146 -15.80 13.38 -0.12
N PHE A 147 -14.72 12.59 -0.13
CA PHE A 147 -13.37 13.15 -0.34
C PHE A 147 -13.22 13.76 -1.75
N GLY A 148 -13.97 13.26 -2.73
CA GLY A 148 -14.17 13.89 -4.05
C GLY A 148 -15.16 15.08 -4.07
N GLY A 149 -15.58 15.62 -2.92
CA GLY A 149 -16.54 16.73 -2.82
C GLY A 149 -17.98 16.24 -2.79
N ASP A 150 -18.74 16.46 -3.86
CA ASP A 150 -20.14 16.03 -4.00
C ASP A 150 -20.29 14.58 -4.49
N LYS A 151 -19.20 13.94 -4.92
CA LYS A 151 -19.18 12.58 -5.51
C LYS A 151 -18.00 11.75 -4.99
N ILE A 152 -18.15 10.43 -5.02
CA ILE A 152 -17.05 9.48 -4.76
C ILE A 152 -15.93 9.70 -5.79
N GLY A 153 -14.71 9.94 -5.30
CA GLY A 153 -13.47 9.93 -6.09
C GLY A 153 -12.50 8.84 -5.66
N LEU A 154 -11.29 8.82 -6.23
CA LEU A 154 -10.28 7.82 -5.90
C LEU A 154 -9.85 7.85 -4.42
N VAL A 155 -9.90 9.02 -3.77
CA VAL A 155 -9.58 9.16 -2.34
C VAL A 155 -10.57 8.38 -1.46
N ASP A 156 -11.88 8.47 -1.75
CA ASP A 156 -12.92 7.69 -1.08
C ASP A 156 -12.68 6.18 -1.23
N LEU A 157 -12.33 5.75 -2.45
CA LEU A 157 -12.00 4.36 -2.76
C LEU A 157 -10.74 3.87 -2.03
N SER A 158 -9.71 4.71 -1.87
CA SER A 158 -8.51 4.37 -1.09
C SER A 158 -8.76 4.30 0.43
N PHE A 159 -9.78 5.00 0.94
CA PHE A 159 -10.26 4.87 2.33
C PHE A 159 -11.29 3.73 2.54
N VAL A 160 -11.43 2.77 1.61
CA VAL A 160 -12.27 1.55 1.73
C VAL A 160 -12.22 0.84 3.10
N TRP A 161 -11.05 0.82 3.75
CA TRP A 161 -10.86 0.21 5.06
C TRP A 161 -11.53 1.01 6.20
N VAL A 162 -11.65 2.33 6.07
CA VAL A 162 -12.51 3.18 6.91
C VAL A 162 -13.98 2.97 6.54
N ALA A 163 -14.29 2.87 5.24
CA ALA A 163 -15.67 2.78 4.75
C ALA A 163 -16.45 1.60 5.34
N HIS A 164 -15.84 0.42 5.40
CA HIS A 164 -16.54 -0.82 5.78
C HIS A 164 -15.82 -1.66 6.84
N TRP A 165 -14.52 -1.93 6.67
CA TRP A 165 -13.77 -2.80 7.59
C TRP A 165 -13.58 -2.20 9.00
N LEU A 166 -13.73 -0.89 9.16
CA LEU A 166 -13.62 -0.19 10.46
C LEU A 166 -14.68 -0.65 11.47
N GLU A 167 -15.90 -0.93 11.03
CA GLU A 167 -16.96 -1.46 11.90
C GLU A 167 -16.64 -2.90 12.32
N VAL A 168 -16.24 -3.75 11.38
CA VAL A 168 -15.86 -5.16 11.61
C VAL A 168 -14.67 -5.31 12.56
N VAL A 169 -13.62 -4.49 12.39
CA VAL A 169 -12.42 -4.51 13.25
C VAL A 169 -12.71 -4.00 14.66
N GLN A 170 -13.65 -3.07 14.81
CA GLN A 170 -14.11 -2.61 16.12
C GLN A 170 -14.89 -3.67 16.88
N GLU A 171 -15.80 -4.38 16.20
CA GLU A 171 -16.56 -5.48 16.78
C GLU A 171 -15.65 -6.63 17.22
N LEU A 172 -14.70 -7.05 16.37
CA LEU A 172 -13.78 -8.15 16.67
C LEU A 172 -12.68 -7.78 17.70
N GLY A 173 -12.24 -6.52 17.73
CA GLY A 173 -11.23 -6.05 18.69
C GLY A 173 -11.79 -5.63 20.06
N GLY A 174 -13.12 -5.56 20.20
CA GLY A 174 -13.78 -5.04 21.41
C GLY A 174 -13.51 -3.55 21.64
N LEU A 175 -13.51 -2.74 20.59
CA LEU A 175 -13.10 -1.32 20.63
C LEU A 175 -14.11 -0.40 19.95
N HIS A 176 -14.30 0.79 20.51
CA HIS A 176 -15.25 1.79 20.01
C HIS A 176 -14.57 3.16 19.83
N VAL A 177 -13.76 3.28 18.78
CA VAL A 177 -13.05 4.50 18.34
C VAL A 177 -13.86 5.35 17.36
N PHE A 178 -14.83 4.77 16.68
CA PHE A 178 -15.54 5.34 15.54
C PHE A 178 -17.05 5.14 15.66
N GLY A 179 -17.78 6.18 15.27
CA GLY A 179 -19.24 6.25 15.36
C GLY A 179 -19.72 7.70 15.52
N PRO A 180 -21.05 7.93 15.54
CA PRO A 180 -21.66 9.25 15.34
C PRO A 180 -21.35 10.29 16.42
N LYS A 181 -20.84 9.87 17.60
CA LYS A 181 -20.44 10.78 18.69
C LYS A 181 -18.97 11.15 18.69
N ALA A 182 -18.10 10.32 18.10
CA ALA A 182 -16.66 10.52 18.11
C ALA A 182 -16.16 11.19 16.82
N LEU A 183 -16.70 10.76 15.68
CA LEU A 183 -16.28 11.15 14.33
C LEU A 183 -17.53 11.35 13.45
N PRO A 184 -18.38 12.36 13.74
CA PRO A 184 -19.71 12.49 13.15
C PRO A 184 -19.70 12.63 11.63
N LYS A 185 -18.77 13.41 11.05
CA LYS A 185 -18.73 13.64 9.60
C LYS A 185 -18.21 12.39 8.88
N LEU A 186 -17.17 11.77 9.42
CA LEU A 186 -16.59 10.54 8.84
C LEU A 186 -17.59 9.36 8.95
N HIS A 187 -18.42 9.33 10.00
CA HIS A 187 -19.51 8.36 10.12
C HIS A 187 -20.68 8.63 9.17
N GLN A 188 -21.03 9.90 8.91
CA GLN A 188 -21.99 10.22 7.85
C GLN A 188 -21.43 9.82 6.47
N TRP A 189 -20.14 10.02 6.23
CA TRP A 189 -19.47 9.58 5.01
C TRP A 189 -19.54 8.05 4.82
N THR A 190 -19.34 7.21 5.84
CA THR A 190 -19.48 5.75 5.67
C THR A 190 -20.93 5.33 5.35
N ILE A 191 -21.92 6.03 5.92
CA ILE A 191 -23.34 5.83 5.59
C ILE A 191 -23.61 6.20 4.14
N ASP A 192 -23.17 7.38 3.69
CA ASP A 192 -23.41 7.89 2.34
C ASP A 192 -22.68 7.06 1.27
N PHE A 193 -21.43 6.64 1.56
CA PHE A 193 -20.63 5.78 0.70
C PHE A 193 -21.28 4.39 0.52
N LYS A 194 -21.78 3.77 1.60
CA LYS A 194 -22.52 2.49 1.53
C LYS A 194 -23.88 2.59 0.85
N GLN A 195 -24.40 3.80 0.61
CA GLN A 195 -25.69 4.01 -0.09
C GLN A 195 -25.55 4.25 -1.59
N GLU A 196 -24.37 4.66 -2.08
CA GLU A 196 -24.14 4.87 -3.52
C GLU A 196 -24.32 3.54 -4.29
N PRO A 197 -25.15 3.49 -5.36
CA PRO A 197 -25.58 2.21 -5.96
C PRO A 197 -24.45 1.26 -6.36
N ALA A 198 -23.42 1.77 -7.04
CA ALA A 198 -22.28 0.98 -7.51
C ALA A 198 -21.48 0.33 -6.35
N ILE A 199 -21.45 0.98 -5.18
CA ILE A 199 -20.87 0.44 -3.95
C ILE A 199 -21.84 -0.57 -3.33
N LYS A 200 -23.09 -0.15 -3.09
CA LYS A 200 -24.11 -0.88 -2.35
C LYS A 200 -24.42 -2.26 -2.92
N GLU A 201 -24.47 -2.37 -4.24
CA GLU A 201 -24.72 -3.63 -4.96
C GLU A 201 -23.51 -4.60 -4.91
N ASN A 202 -22.35 -4.10 -4.47
CA ASN A 202 -21.06 -4.82 -4.45
C ASN A 202 -20.36 -4.70 -3.08
N LEU A 203 -21.12 -4.54 -1.99
CA LEU A 203 -20.57 -4.61 -0.63
C LEU A 203 -20.26 -6.09 -0.28
N PRO A 204 -19.12 -6.38 0.38
CA PRO A 204 -18.87 -7.71 0.92
C PRO A 204 -19.89 -8.10 1.99
N ASP A 205 -20.24 -9.38 2.06
CA ASP A 205 -20.92 -9.96 3.23
C ASP A 205 -20.07 -9.70 4.48
N ASN A 206 -20.73 -9.41 5.60
CA ASN A 206 -20.06 -9.29 6.91
C ASN A 206 -19.23 -10.55 7.22
N LYS A 207 -19.66 -11.75 6.81
CA LYS A 207 -18.89 -12.99 6.95
C LYS A 207 -17.56 -12.96 6.18
N VAL A 208 -17.57 -12.46 4.95
CA VAL A 208 -16.37 -12.29 4.11
C VAL A 208 -15.43 -11.26 4.72
N SER A 209 -16.00 -10.17 5.26
CA SER A 209 -15.28 -9.09 5.94
C SER A 209 -14.63 -9.56 7.26
N THR A 210 -15.38 -10.33 8.06
CA THR A 210 -14.93 -10.97 9.31
C THR A 210 -13.87 -12.04 9.04
N PHE A 211 -14.01 -12.83 7.97
CA PHE A 211 -12.98 -13.80 7.55
C PHE A 211 -11.65 -13.11 7.21
N PHE A 212 -11.69 -11.98 6.49
CA PHE A 212 -10.48 -11.18 6.24
C PHE A 212 -9.84 -10.67 7.56
N ALA A 213 -10.65 -10.18 8.50
CA ALA A 213 -10.15 -9.70 9.79
C ALA A 213 -9.65 -10.84 10.71
N PHE A 214 -10.25 -12.03 10.66
CA PHE A 214 -9.88 -13.19 11.46
C PHE A 214 -8.42 -13.62 11.23
N PHE A 215 -7.93 -13.54 9.98
CA PHE A 215 -6.51 -13.77 9.62
C PHE A 215 -5.51 -12.89 10.40
N PHE A 216 -5.95 -11.77 10.99
CA PHE A 216 -5.10 -10.83 11.71
C PHE A 216 -5.42 -10.74 13.21
N SER A 217 -6.19 -11.67 13.80
CA SER A 217 -6.56 -11.64 15.23
C SER A 217 -5.61 -12.43 16.15
N THR A 218 -5.36 -11.90 17.36
CA THR A 218 -4.69 -12.62 18.48
C THR A 218 -5.56 -13.74 19.06
N ASP A 219 -4.95 -14.71 19.75
CA ASP A 219 -5.66 -15.83 20.40
C ASP A 219 -6.71 -15.42 21.43
N GLU A 220 -6.49 -14.30 22.13
CA GLU A 220 -7.44 -13.71 23.08
C GLU A 220 -8.66 -13.10 22.37
N ASN A 221 -8.45 -12.41 21.25
CA ASN A 221 -9.56 -11.94 20.39
C ASN A 221 -10.23 -13.12 19.64
N ARG A 222 -9.52 -14.24 19.40
CA ARG A 222 -10.10 -15.47 18.84
C ARG A 222 -11.09 -16.14 19.78
N GLU A 223 -11.07 -15.93 21.09
CA GLU A 223 -12.03 -16.57 22.00
C GLU A 223 -13.46 -16.00 21.82
N ASN A 224 -13.60 -14.67 21.73
CA ASN A 224 -14.88 -14.03 21.40
C ASN A 224 -15.37 -14.39 19.99
N ALA A 225 -14.47 -14.40 19.00
CA ALA A 225 -14.81 -14.84 17.64
C ALA A 225 -15.22 -16.33 17.62
N THR A 226 -14.50 -17.19 18.36
CA THR A 226 -14.80 -18.61 18.53
C THR A 226 -16.20 -18.81 19.08
N LYS A 227 -16.61 -18.03 20.08
CA LYS A 227 -17.97 -18.16 20.64
C LYS A 227 -19.07 -17.87 19.61
N GLN A 228 -18.95 -16.80 18.83
CA GLN A 228 -19.89 -16.50 17.73
C GLN A 228 -19.86 -17.57 16.63
N VAL A 229 -18.68 -18.15 16.37
CA VAL A 229 -18.48 -19.25 15.41
C VAL A 229 -19.09 -20.56 15.91
N VAL A 230 -19.02 -20.87 17.21
CA VAL A 230 -19.71 -22.01 17.85
C VAL A 230 -21.22 -21.85 17.74
N GLU A 231 -21.78 -20.73 18.20
CA GLU A 231 -23.22 -20.46 18.12
C GLU A 231 -23.72 -20.55 16.66
N THR A 232 -22.90 -20.12 15.69
CA THR A 232 -23.17 -20.28 14.25
C THR A 232 -23.11 -21.73 13.79
N PHE A 233 -22.13 -22.52 14.25
CA PHE A 233 -22.00 -23.93 13.86
C PHE A 233 -23.02 -24.86 14.53
N GLU A 234 -23.49 -24.54 15.74
CA GLU A 234 -24.63 -25.23 16.37
C GLU A 234 -25.90 -25.05 15.51
N ILE A 235 -26.18 -23.82 15.07
CA ILE A 235 -27.30 -23.52 14.16
C ILE A 235 -27.15 -24.29 12.82
N ILE A 236 -25.96 -24.32 12.23
CA ILE A 236 -25.70 -25.06 10.98
C ILE A 236 -25.87 -26.58 11.19
N GLN A 237 -25.34 -27.10 12.30
CA GLN A 237 -25.44 -28.50 12.70
C GLN A 237 -26.90 -28.96 12.81
N ASP A 238 -27.75 -28.22 13.54
CA ASP A 238 -29.10 -28.68 13.84
C ASP A 238 -30.15 -28.26 12.81
N GLN A 239 -29.98 -27.12 12.12
CA GLN A 239 -30.98 -26.62 11.16
C GLN A 239 -30.66 -26.97 9.69
N ALA A 240 -29.38 -27.00 9.30
CA ALA A 240 -28.99 -27.21 7.90
C ALA A 240 -28.54 -28.65 7.62
N LEU A 241 -27.65 -29.21 8.45
CA LEU A 241 -27.21 -30.61 8.33
C LEU A 241 -28.26 -31.57 8.90
N GLY A 242 -28.68 -31.34 10.15
CA GLY A 242 -29.57 -32.25 10.87
C GLY A 242 -28.93 -33.64 11.00
N ASP A 243 -29.71 -34.69 10.74
CA ASP A 243 -29.23 -36.07 10.85
C ASP A 243 -28.67 -36.65 9.53
N LYS A 244 -28.61 -35.87 8.44
CA LYS A 244 -28.13 -36.31 7.10
C LYS A 244 -26.65 -36.72 7.11
N LYS A 245 -26.23 -37.57 6.15
CA LYS A 245 -24.79 -37.86 5.93
C LYS A 245 -24.06 -36.61 5.42
N PHE A 246 -24.65 -35.93 4.44
CA PHE A 246 -24.15 -34.73 3.77
C PHE A 246 -25.20 -33.63 3.80
N PHE A 247 -24.82 -32.36 3.61
CA PHE A 247 -25.77 -31.26 3.46
C PHE A 247 -26.69 -31.50 2.25
N GLY A 248 -26.15 -32.09 1.18
CA GLY A 248 -26.89 -32.63 0.02
C GLY A 248 -27.72 -33.91 0.27
N GLY A 249 -27.82 -34.41 1.50
CA GLY A 249 -28.54 -35.63 1.86
C GLY A 249 -27.63 -36.85 1.91
N ASP A 250 -27.83 -37.80 0.98
CA ASP A 250 -27.03 -39.03 0.89
C ASP A 250 -25.77 -38.89 0.03
N LYS A 251 -25.56 -37.71 -0.58
CA LYS A 251 -24.42 -37.41 -1.48
C LYS A 251 -23.86 -36.03 -1.19
N ILE A 252 -22.57 -35.84 -1.47
CA ILE A 252 -21.90 -34.54 -1.49
C ILE A 252 -22.67 -33.59 -2.43
N GLY A 253 -23.18 -32.49 -1.89
CA GLY A 253 -23.77 -31.38 -2.64
C GLY A 253 -22.83 -30.16 -2.72
N LEU A 254 -23.33 -29.07 -3.31
CA LEU A 254 -22.57 -27.82 -3.42
C LEU A 254 -22.15 -27.27 -2.05
N VAL A 255 -23.04 -27.36 -1.05
CA VAL A 255 -22.74 -26.92 0.33
C VAL A 255 -21.62 -27.75 0.95
N ASP A 256 -21.60 -29.07 0.75
CA ASP A 256 -20.55 -29.94 1.25
C ASP A 256 -19.18 -29.57 0.65
N LEU A 257 -19.11 -29.30 -0.65
CA LEU A 257 -17.89 -28.81 -1.31
C LEU A 257 -17.48 -27.43 -0.77
N SER A 258 -18.43 -26.50 -0.63
CA SER A 258 -18.18 -25.16 -0.06
C SER A 258 -17.75 -25.18 1.41
N PHE A 259 -18.12 -26.23 2.16
CA PHE A 259 -17.71 -26.44 3.54
C PHE A 259 -16.46 -27.33 3.66
N GLY A 260 -15.95 -27.93 2.59
CA GLY A 260 -14.86 -28.92 2.62
C GLY A 260 -13.56 -28.43 3.29
N TRP A 261 -13.36 -27.11 3.36
CA TRP A 261 -12.26 -26.51 4.13
C TRP A 261 -12.37 -26.75 5.65
N LEU A 262 -13.58 -26.89 6.21
CA LEU A 262 -13.79 -27.26 7.61
C LEU A 262 -13.32 -28.69 7.90
N ALA A 263 -13.50 -29.60 6.94
CA ALA A 263 -12.89 -30.91 7.05
C ALA A 263 -11.37 -30.80 7.02
N HIS A 264 -10.80 -30.20 5.97
CA HIS A 264 -9.35 -30.29 5.76
C HIS A 264 -8.50 -29.40 6.68
N TRP A 265 -8.87 -28.12 6.85
CA TRP A 265 -8.03 -27.12 7.51
C TRP A 265 -8.36 -26.90 9.00
N PHE A 266 -9.61 -27.11 9.42
CA PHE A 266 -10.02 -26.73 10.78
C PHE A 266 -9.39 -27.65 11.83
N GLU A 267 -9.45 -28.97 11.65
CA GLU A 267 -8.90 -29.94 12.60
C GLU A 267 -7.37 -29.75 12.85
N PRO A 268 -6.51 -29.57 11.83
CA PRO A 268 -5.10 -29.20 12.04
C PRO A 268 -4.88 -27.81 12.64
N MET A 269 -5.74 -26.83 12.35
CA MET A 269 -5.65 -25.50 13.00
C MET A 269 -5.98 -25.58 14.50
N GLN A 270 -6.92 -26.42 14.92
CA GLN A 270 -7.25 -26.61 16.33
C GLN A 270 -6.06 -27.14 17.14
N GLU A 271 -5.35 -28.15 16.62
CA GLU A 271 -4.12 -28.66 17.26
C GLU A 271 -3.01 -27.60 17.29
N LEU A 272 -2.89 -26.77 16.25
CA LEU A 272 -1.90 -25.69 16.18
C LEU A 272 -2.15 -24.60 17.23
N VAL A 273 -3.40 -24.16 17.39
CA VAL A 273 -3.74 -23.00 18.24
C VAL A 273 -4.29 -23.39 19.63
N GLY A 274 -4.28 -24.69 19.96
CA GLY A 274 -4.66 -25.21 21.28
C GLY A 274 -6.16 -25.10 21.61
N LEU A 275 -7.02 -24.94 20.61
CA LEU A 275 -8.46 -24.68 20.78
C LEU A 275 -9.31 -25.87 20.31
N HIS A 276 -9.93 -26.59 21.25
CA HIS A 276 -10.82 -27.72 20.99
C HIS A 276 -12.28 -27.26 20.86
N ILE A 277 -12.64 -26.70 19.71
CA ILE A 277 -13.94 -26.09 19.37
C ILE A 277 -14.88 -27.14 18.73
N PHE A 278 -14.31 -27.98 17.89
CA PHE A 278 -14.94 -28.88 16.95
C PHE A 278 -14.39 -30.30 17.17
N GLY A 279 -15.25 -31.18 17.64
CA GLY A 279 -14.94 -32.59 17.92
C GLY A 279 -16.21 -33.39 18.19
N PRO A 280 -16.08 -34.68 18.53
CA PRO A 280 -17.22 -35.57 18.76
C PRO A 280 -18.11 -35.11 19.93
N ASP A 281 -17.55 -34.43 20.92
CA ASP A 281 -18.25 -34.00 22.14
C ASP A 281 -18.85 -32.58 22.06
N THR A 282 -18.53 -31.79 21.02
CA THR A 282 -19.01 -30.40 20.86
C THR A 282 -19.93 -30.21 19.66
N LEU A 283 -19.53 -30.70 18.48
CA LEU A 283 -20.28 -30.57 17.23
C LEU A 283 -20.43 -31.95 16.56
N PRO A 284 -21.08 -32.94 17.21
CA PRO A 284 -21.05 -34.35 16.82
C PRO A 284 -21.49 -34.65 15.38
N LYS A 285 -22.52 -33.98 14.87
CA LYS A 285 -23.02 -34.21 13.50
C LYS A 285 -22.08 -33.59 12.47
N LEU A 286 -21.55 -32.40 12.75
CA LEU A 286 -20.60 -31.69 11.88
C LEU A 286 -19.24 -32.41 11.88
N HIS A 287 -18.81 -32.96 13.02
CA HIS A 287 -17.64 -33.84 13.14
C HIS A 287 -17.82 -35.12 12.33
N ARG A 288 -18.94 -35.85 12.51
CA ARG A 288 -19.30 -37.02 11.68
C ARG A 288 -19.23 -36.69 10.18
N TRP A 289 -19.83 -35.57 9.79
CA TRP A 289 -19.79 -35.09 8.40
C TRP A 289 -18.36 -34.90 7.88
N THR A 290 -17.43 -34.31 8.66
CA THR A 290 -16.02 -34.22 8.21
C THR A 290 -15.32 -35.58 8.11
N VAL A 291 -15.64 -36.52 9.00
CA VAL A 291 -15.09 -37.89 8.96
C VAL A 291 -15.58 -38.64 7.73
N ASP A 292 -16.86 -38.49 7.37
CA ASP A 292 -17.44 -39.02 6.13
C ASP A 292 -16.82 -38.33 4.89
N PHE A 293 -16.74 -37.00 4.87
CA PHE A 293 -16.23 -36.21 3.75
C PHE A 293 -14.75 -36.51 3.42
N LYS A 294 -13.90 -36.70 4.43
CA LYS A 294 -12.47 -37.10 4.24
C LYS A 294 -12.28 -38.51 3.68
N GLN A 295 -13.31 -39.37 3.76
CA GLN A 295 -13.24 -40.75 3.30
C GLN A 295 -13.75 -40.94 1.87
N GLU A 296 -14.45 -39.95 1.30
CA GLU A 296 -14.88 -39.97 -0.10
C GLU A 296 -13.66 -39.87 -1.03
N PRO A 297 -13.44 -40.79 -1.98
CA PRO A 297 -12.14 -40.97 -2.64
C PRO A 297 -11.54 -39.71 -3.27
N VAL A 298 -12.38 -38.91 -3.94
CA VAL A 298 -11.97 -37.68 -4.64
C VAL A 298 -11.46 -36.57 -3.70
N ILE A 299 -11.79 -36.62 -2.40
CA ILE A 299 -11.28 -35.68 -1.40
C ILE A 299 -9.96 -36.17 -0.80
N LYS A 300 -9.72 -37.48 -0.81
CA LYS A 300 -8.61 -38.11 -0.09
C LYS A 300 -7.27 -38.03 -0.85
N GLU A 301 -7.30 -37.83 -2.16
CA GLU A 301 -6.12 -37.96 -3.03
C GLU A 301 -5.39 -36.62 -3.29
N ASP A 302 -6.04 -35.47 -3.08
CA ASP A 302 -5.55 -34.13 -3.47
C ASP A 302 -5.11 -33.21 -2.29
N LEU A 303 -4.75 -33.75 -1.13
CA LEU A 303 -4.50 -32.97 0.11
C LEU A 303 -3.01 -32.69 0.41
N PRO A 304 -2.58 -31.42 0.63
CA PRO A 304 -1.17 -31.04 0.85
C PRO A 304 -0.60 -31.34 2.26
N ASP A 305 0.73 -31.42 2.36
CA ASP A 305 1.45 -31.61 3.65
C ASP A 305 1.60 -30.28 4.42
N ILE A 306 0.90 -30.23 5.56
CA ILE A 306 0.81 -29.08 6.46
C ILE A 306 2.11 -28.80 7.23
N LYS A 307 3.00 -29.78 7.41
CA LYS A 307 4.20 -29.63 8.27
C LYS A 307 5.25 -28.66 7.74
N ALA A 308 5.25 -28.37 6.44
CA ALA A 308 6.21 -27.45 5.83
C ALA A 308 5.92 -25.96 6.13
N LEU A 309 4.68 -25.61 6.51
CA LEU A 309 4.20 -24.21 6.48
C LEU A 309 4.58 -23.39 7.72
N PHE A 310 4.74 -24.02 8.89
CA PHE A 310 4.82 -23.29 10.17
C PHE A 310 6.20 -22.72 10.52
N ALA A 311 7.28 -23.23 9.93
CA ALA A 311 8.66 -22.84 10.29
C ALA A 311 9.06 -21.40 9.88
N HIS A 312 8.16 -20.62 9.26
CA HIS A 312 8.48 -19.33 8.65
C HIS A 312 8.23 -18.10 9.54
N PHE A 313 7.31 -18.17 10.51
CA PHE A 313 6.64 -16.95 11.04
C PHE A 313 7.17 -16.39 12.37
N GLU A 314 8.17 -16.98 13.02
CA GLU A 314 8.58 -16.62 14.40
C GLU A 314 9.35 -15.29 14.58
N LYS A 315 9.78 -14.58 13.53
CA LYS A 315 10.89 -13.60 13.63
C LYS A 315 10.56 -12.12 13.35
N VAL A 316 10.71 -11.31 14.41
CA VAL A 316 10.95 -9.83 14.52
C VAL A 316 9.75 -8.91 14.80
N LYS A 317 9.81 -8.11 15.90
CA LYS A 317 8.84 -7.07 16.35
C LYS A 317 9.48 -6.05 17.34
N LYS A 318 9.34 -4.71 17.14
CA LYS A 318 9.58 -3.49 18.02
C LYS A 318 9.97 -2.23 17.15
N LYS A 319 10.01 -0.93 17.55
CA LYS A 319 9.75 -0.15 18.81
C LYS A 319 9.48 1.39 18.49
N PHE A 320 8.29 1.95 18.78
CA PHE A 320 7.89 3.40 18.97
C PHE A 320 8.18 4.46 17.84
N GLU A 321 7.37 5.49 17.47
CA GLU A 321 6.27 6.35 18.05
C GLU A 321 6.77 7.70 18.69
N SER A 322 6.14 8.91 18.60
CA SER A 322 4.86 9.34 17.95
C SER A 322 4.72 10.82 17.37
N PRO A 323 4.52 11.96 18.11
CA PRO A 323 3.60 13.07 17.66
C PRO A 323 4.14 14.55 17.70
N LYS A 324 3.38 15.66 17.50
CA LYS A 324 2.40 16.21 16.48
C LYS A 324 2.22 17.75 16.69
N SER A 325 1.70 18.53 15.72
CA SER A 325 1.06 19.88 15.86
C SER A 325 0.58 20.43 14.48
N GLU A 326 -0.24 21.48 14.43
CA GLU A 326 -0.98 21.94 13.22
C GLU A 326 -0.67 23.40 12.83
N GLN A 327 -1.08 23.84 11.64
CA GLN A 327 -1.18 25.26 11.24
C GLN A 327 -2.25 25.49 10.15
N LYS A 328 -2.46 26.74 9.72
CA LYS A 328 -3.70 27.21 9.05
C LYS A 328 -3.42 28.31 8.03
N CYS A 329 -3.93 28.16 6.80
CA CYS A 329 -3.56 28.95 5.61
C CYS A 329 -3.84 30.46 5.65
N ILE A 330 -3.09 31.22 4.84
CA ILE A 330 -3.23 32.66 4.56
C ILE A 330 -3.43 32.91 3.05
N SER A 331 -4.00 34.08 2.68
CA SER A 331 -4.66 34.33 1.38
C SER A 331 -3.87 35.16 0.35
N SER A 332 -3.90 34.68 -0.91
CA SER A 332 -4.02 35.47 -2.16
C SER A 332 -3.22 36.78 -2.31
N MET A 333 -1.96 36.67 -2.77
CA MET A 333 -1.37 37.65 -3.71
C MET A 333 -0.18 37.11 -4.54
N GLU A 334 0.20 35.83 -4.39
CA GLU A 334 1.45 35.27 -4.95
C GLU A 334 1.27 34.40 -6.22
N GLU A 335 0.18 34.57 -6.98
CA GLU A 335 -0.39 33.54 -7.88
C GLU A 335 0.56 32.82 -8.86
N SER A 336 1.69 33.43 -9.27
CA SER A 336 2.69 32.82 -10.16
C SER A 336 4.01 32.41 -9.49
N GLN A 337 4.22 32.67 -8.19
CA GLN A 337 5.49 32.33 -7.55
C GLN A 337 5.56 30.84 -7.20
N VAL A 338 6.68 30.20 -7.59
CA VAL A 338 7.07 28.86 -7.16
C VAL A 338 8.15 28.95 -6.07
N LYS A 339 7.94 28.28 -4.94
CA LYS A 339 8.90 28.14 -3.84
C LYS A 339 9.10 26.66 -3.55
N LEU A 340 10.33 26.24 -3.28
CA LEU A 340 10.65 24.87 -2.86
C LEU A 340 11.29 24.90 -1.47
N TYR A 341 10.55 24.43 -0.47
CA TYR A 341 11.08 24.16 0.86
C TYR A 341 11.81 22.82 0.83
N GLY A 342 13.11 22.83 1.13
CA GLY A 342 14.01 21.69 0.95
C GLY A 342 15.06 21.58 2.06
N PHE A 343 15.88 20.54 1.97
CA PHE A 343 17.09 20.38 2.79
C PHE A 343 18.19 19.84 1.87
N TRP A 344 19.36 20.46 1.84
CA TRP A 344 20.39 20.25 0.80
C TRP A 344 20.84 18.78 0.66
N ALA A 345 20.84 18.02 1.75
CA ALA A 345 21.22 16.60 1.79
C ALA A 345 20.04 15.62 1.58
N SER A 346 18.83 16.12 1.35
CA SER A 346 17.63 15.29 1.14
C SER A 346 17.51 14.83 -0.32
N PRO A 347 17.57 13.51 -0.60
CA PRO A 347 17.36 13.02 -1.97
C PRO A 347 15.94 13.30 -2.48
N TYR A 348 14.96 13.39 -1.57
CA TYR A 348 13.58 13.74 -1.89
C TYR A 348 13.46 15.18 -2.36
N ALA A 349 14.23 16.11 -1.77
CA ALA A 349 14.27 17.49 -2.23
C ALA A 349 15.02 17.61 -3.56
N LEU A 350 16.13 16.88 -3.73
CA LEU A 350 16.92 17.00 -4.96
C LEU A 350 16.21 16.44 -6.20
N LYS A 351 15.41 15.35 -6.09
CA LYS A 351 14.64 14.89 -7.25
C LYS A 351 13.61 15.92 -7.75
N VAL A 352 13.07 16.75 -6.86
CA VAL A 352 12.22 17.90 -7.22
C VAL A 352 13.03 19.03 -7.86
N ILE A 353 14.23 19.34 -7.33
CA ILE A 353 15.17 20.31 -7.95
C ILE A 353 15.51 19.91 -9.39
N TRP A 354 15.83 18.62 -9.61
CA TRP A 354 16.11 18.10 -10.95
C TRP A 354 14.89 18.22 -11.88
N ALA A 355 13.67 17.90 -11.41
CA ALA A 355 12.46 18.05 -12.21
C ALA A 355 12.18 19.50 -12.61
N LEU A 356 12.24 20.45 -11.66
CA LEU A 356 12.05 21.88 -11.93
C LEU A 356 13.07 22.40 -12.96
N LYS A 357 14.34 21.96 -12.86
CA LYS A 357 15.40 22.37 -13.78
C LYS A 357 15.30 21.70 -15.16
N LEU A 358 14.93 20.42 -15.24
CA LEU A 358 14.63 19.74 -16.52
C LEU A 358 13.45 20.43 -17.23
N LYS A 359 12.40 20.79 -16.48
CA LYS A 359 11.25 21.56 -16.96
C LYS A 359 11.56 23.03 -17.25
N ASN A 360 12.74 23.56 -16.88
CA ASN A 360 13.07 24.99 -16.98
C ASN A 360 11.99 25.89 -16.31
N ILE A 361 11.66 25.56 -15.06
CA ILE A 361 10.79 26.31 -14.15
C ILE A 361 11.67 27.09 -13.18
N GLU A 362 11.46 28.41 -13.09
CA GLU A 362 12.09 29.25 -12.07
C GLU A 362 11.42 29.05 -10.70
N TYR A 363 12.22 28.93 -9.64
CA TYR A 363 11.72 28.73 -8.28
C TYR A 363 12.66 29.37 -7.24
N ALA A 364 12.09 29.84 -6.13
CA ALA A 364 12.85 30.24 -4.96
C ALA A 364 13.11 29.01 -4.06
N TYR A 365 14.38 28.66 -3.85
CA TYR A 365 14.74 27.59 -2.92
C TYR A 365 14.82 28.12 -1.48
N ILE A 366 14.16 27.43 -0.54
CA ILE A 366 14.15 27.74 0.89
C ILE A 366 14.74 26.56 1.65
N GLU A 367 15.91 26.75 2.26
CA GLU A 367 16.59 25.73 3.06
C GLU A 367 15.99 25.63 4.46
N GLU A 368 15.52 24.45 4.84
CA GLU A 368 14.88 24.16 6.13
C GLU A 368 15.85 23.55 7.15
N ASN A 369 15.81 24.05 8.38
CA ASN A 369 16.49 23.42 9.50
C ASN A 369 15.62 22.27 10.04
N LEU A 370 15.94 21.02 9.67
CA LEU A 370 15.13 19.87 10.07
C LEU A 370 15.07 19.64 11.60
N SER A 371 16.03 20.18 12.36
CA SER A 371 16.05 20.17 13.83
C SER A 371 15.26 21.32 14.46
N ASN A 372 14.95 22.37 13.71
CA ASN A 372 14.13 23.52 14.14
C ASN A 372 13.31 24.05 12.94
N LYS A 373 12.29 23.27 12.56
CA LYS A 373 11.48 23.46 11.34
C LYS A 373 10.75 24.80 11.35
N SER A 374 10.70 25.48 10.20
CA SER A 374 10.01 26.78 10.13
C SER A 374 8.49 26.64 10.34
N PRO A 375 7.82 27.70 10.84
CA PRO A 375 6.36 27.75 10.86
C PRO A 375 5.73 27.58 9.47
N SER A 376 6.39 28.01 8.40
CA SER A 376 5.92 27.77 7.03
C SER A 376 5.90 26.28 6.67
N LEU A 377 6.95 25.51 7.03
CA LEU A 377 6.96 24.07 6.78
C LEU A 377 5.88 23.32 7.60
N LEU A 378 5.59 23.80 8.81
CA LEU A 378 4.52 23.25 9.65
C LEU A 378 3.11 23.60 9.13
N GLU A 379 2.97 24.70 8.38
CA GLU A 379 1.71 25.11 7.73
C GLU A 379 1.47 24.42 6.39
N TYR A 380 2.50 24.33 5.57
CA TYR A 380 2.41 23.74 4.24
C TYR A 380 2.43 22.20 4.25
N ASN A 381 2.84 21.58 5.36
CA ASN A 381 2.76 20.14 5.58
C ASN A 381 2.48 19.83 7.06
N PRO A 382 1.26 20.05 7.57
CA PRO A 382 0.94 19.83 8.99
C PRO A 382 0.90 18.34 9.37
N VAL A 383 0.60 17.47 8.40
CA VAL A 383 0.43 16.02 8.58
C VAL A 383 1.77 15.29 8.78
N HIS A 384 2.76 15.54 7.91
CA HIS A 384 4.07 14.87 7.95
C HIS A 384 5.22 15.79 8.35
N LYS A 385 5.12 17.10 8.12
CA LYS A 385 6.13 18.11 8.48
C LYS A 385 7.51 17.79 7.91
N GLN A 386 7.53 17.30 6.68
CA GLN A 386 8.72 16.82 5.98
C GLN A 386 8.93 17.63 4.70
N VAL A 387 10.20 17.76 4.32
CA VAL A 387 10.63 18.32 3.03
C VAL A 387 10.80 17.19 2.00
N PRO A 388 10.59 17.44 0.71
CA PRO A 388 10.21 18.72 0.09
C PRO A 388 8.76 19.12 0.31
N VAL A 389 8.51 20.43 0.23
CA VAL A 389 7.17 20.99 -0.05
C VAL A 389 7.32 22.04 -1.15
N LEU A 390 6.58 21.88 -2.24
CA LEU A 390 6.51 22.85 -3.32
C LEU A 390 5.30 23.77 -3.06
N VAL A 391 5.49 25.09 -3.09
CA VAL A 391 4.39 26.06 -2.97
C VAL A 391 4.27 26.81 -4.30
N HIS A 392 3.11 26.72 -4.96
CA HIS A 392 2.84 27.38 -6.24
C HIS A 392 1.57 28.24 -6.12
N GLY A 393 1.72 29.56 -6.25
CA GLY A 393 0.61 30.49 -6.08
C GLY A 393 0.07 30.54 -4.64
N GLY A 394 0.96 30.38 -3.64
CA GLY A 394 0.60 30.23 -2.23
C GLY A 394 -0.01 28.87 -1.84
N ARG A 395 -0.24 27.96 -2.81
CA ARG A 395 -0.83 26.64 -2.55
C ARG A 395 0.26 25.56 -2.37
N PRO A 396 0.27 24.81 -1.26
CA PRO A 396 1.31 23.82 -0.99
C PRO A 396 1.00 22.43 -1.58
N VAL A 397 2.02 21.79 -2.12
CA VAL A 397 2.04 20.37 -2.53
C VAL A 397 3.15 19.68 -1.76
N ALA A 398 2.77 18.68 -0.96
CA ALA A 398 3.66 17.84 -0.16
C ALA A 398 3.83 16.45 -0.80
N GLU A 399 4.71 15.62 -0.21
CA GLU A 399 5.21 14.34 -0.73
C GLU A 399 5.95 14.45 -2.08
N SER A 400 7.22 14.02 -2.07
CA SER A 400 8.15 14.24 -3.19
C SER A 400 7.78 13.58 -4.52
N ASP A 401 6.86 12.62 -4.51
CA ASP A 401 6.35 11.93 -5.71
C ASP A 401 5.11 12.61 -6.29
N VAL A 402 4.22 13.04 -5.41
CA VAL A 402 3.06 13.89 -5.74
C VAL A 402 3.54 15.20 -6.36
N ILE A 403 4.63 15.79 -5.83
CA ILE A 403 5.26 16.98 -6.41
C ILE A 403 5.80 16.73 -7.83
N LEU A 404 6.29 15.53 -8.16
CA LEU A 404 6.78 15.21 -9.51
C LEU A 404 5.63 15.13 -10.52
N GLU A 405 4.55 14.43 -10.20
CA GLU A 405 3.37 14.40 -11.09
C GLU A 405 2.70 15.78 -11.18
N TYR A 406 2.69 16.56 -10.09
CA TYR A 406 2.21 17.95 -10.12
C TYR A 406 3.04 18.83 -11.06
N ILE A 407 4.38 18.69 -11.05
CA ILE A 407 5.26 19.45 -11.95
C ILE A 407 5.02 19.08 -13.42
N GLU A 408 4.74 17.82 -13.72
CA GLU A 408 4.37 17.39 -15.08
C GLU A 408 3.00 17.95 -15.50
N GLU A 409 1.98 17.80 -14.65
CA GLU A 409 0.60 18.14 -14.97
C GLU A 409 0.32 19.65 -14.93
N ALA A 410 1.07 20.45 -14.16
CA ALA A 410 0.96 21.91 -14.12
C ALA A 410 1.82 22.63 -15.17
N TRP A 411 2.84 21.98 -15.73
CA TRP A 411 3.71 22.54 -16.79
C TRP A 411 4.03 21.49 -17.89
N PRO A 412 3.02 21.03 -18.64
CA PRO A 412 3.22 20.04 -19.70
C PRO A 412 4.08 20.58 -20.86
N ASP A 413 3.84 21.82 -21.31
CA ASP A 413 4.53 22.47 -22.44
C ASP A 413 5.98 22.91 -22.14
N ARG A 414 6.58 22.39 -21.07
CA ARG A 414 7.87 22.81 -20.54
C ARG A 414 8.85 21.64 -20.48
N GLY A 415 10.08 21.89 -20.92
CA GLY A 415 11.18 20.90 -20.90
C GLY A 415 10.85 19.57 -21.62
N PRO A 416 11.45 18.45 -21.19
CA PRO A 416 10.99 17.12 -21.58
C PRO A 416 9.75 16.71 -20.76
N ALA A 417 8.96 15.79 -21.30
CA ALA A 417 8.00 15.04 -20.50
C ALA A 417 8.75 14.08 -19.55
N LEU A 418 8.39 14.07 -18.26
CA LEU A 418 8.93 13.19 -17.24
C LEU A 418 8.06 11.93 -17.05
N LEU A 419 6.80 11.96 -17.48
CA LEU A 419 5.89 10.82 -17.56
C LEU A 419 5.63 10.41 -19.03
N PRO A 420 5.31 9.12 -19.28
CA PRO A 420 4.76 8.68 -20.55
C PRO A 420 3.34 9.23 -20.83
N GLU A 421 2.95 9.28 -22.11
CA GLU A 421 1.58 9.63 -22.52
C GLU A 421 0.59 8.46 -22.39
N ASP A 422 1.01 7.21 -22.62
CA ASP A 422 0.16 6.02 -22.45
C ASP A 422 -0.16 5.79 -20.96
N PRO A 423 -1.44 5.76 -20.55
CA PRO A 423 -1.85 5.42 -19.19
C PRO A 423 -1.20 4.14 -18.64
N TYR A 424 -0.93 3.15 -19.50
CA TYR A 424 -0.27 1.92 -19.08
C TYR A 424 1.18 2.14 -18.66
N GLU A 425 1.94 2.90 -19.45
CA GLU A 425 3.33 3.23 -19.13
C GLU A 425 3.41 4.20 -17.93
N ARG A 426 2.42 5.07 -17.73
CA ARG A 426 2.25 5.82 -16.46
C ARG A 426 2.03 4.89 -15.28
N ALA A 427 1.18 3.88 -15.41
CA ALA A 427 0.94 2.89 -14.36
C ALA A 427 2.20 2.06 -14.04
N VAL A 428 2.94 1.62 -15.05
CA VAL A 428 4.25 0.95 -14.88
C VAL A 428 5.26 1.88 -14.18
N ALA A 429 5.29 3.17 -14.51
CA ALA A 429 6.14 4.15 -13.83
C ALA A 429 5.78 4.28 -12.33
N ARG A 430 4.48 4.44 -12.01
CA ARG A 430 3.99 4.50 -10.62
C ARG A 430 4.29 3.23 -9.83
N PHE A 431 4.16 2.04 -10.45
CA PHE A 431 4.54 0.77 -9.84
C PHE A 431 6.01 0.77 -9.38
N TRP A 432 6.94 1.19 -10.24
CA TRP A 432 8.37 1.20 -9.91
C TRP A 432 8.76 2.26 -8.89
N ILE A 433 8.06 3.40 -8.87
CA ILE A 433 8.15 4.38 -7.78
C ILE A 433 7.68 3.76 -6.46
N GLY A 434 6.51 3.12 -6.43
CA GLY A 434 6.00 2.40 -5.25
C GLY A 434 6.98 1.33 -4.75
N PHE A 435 7.56 0.54 -5.65
CA PHE A 435 8.55 -0.49 -5.34
C PHE A 435 9.80 0.08 -4.64
N VAL A 436 10.42 1.15 -5.16
CA VAL A 436 11.63 1.72 -4.52
C VAL A 436 11.31 2.33 -3.16
N GLN A 437 10.14 2.94 -2.99
CA GLN A 437 9.71 3.49 -1.71
C GLN A 437 9.45 2.38 -0.67
N GLN A 438 8.83 1.25 -1.06
CA GLN A 438 8.71 0.06 -0.20
C GLN A 438 10.08 -0.54 0.18
N LYS A 439 11.07 -0.50 -0.73
CA LYS A 439 12.40 -1.08 -0.53
C LYS A 439 13.39 -0.19 0.22
N ARG A 440 13.07 1.10 0.45
CA ARG A 440 13.90 2.08 1.17
C ARG A 440 14.51 1.54 2.47
N MET A 441 13.74 0.78 3.25
CA MET A 441 14.20 0.20 4.52
C MET A 441 15.28 -0.87 4.38
N THR A 442 15.34 -1.59 3.25
CA THR A 442 16.40 -2.59 2.98
C THR A 442 17.76 -1.91 2.82
N PHE A 443 17.82 -0.82 2.05
CA PHE A 443 19.05 -0.02 1.89
C PHE A 443 19.45 0.69 3.19
N PHE A 444 18.48 1.15 3.99
CA PHE A 444 18.74 1.76 5.29
C PHE A 444 19.28 0.75 6.32
N ALA A 445 18.73 -0.48 6.34
CA ALA A 445 19.25 -1.58 7.16
C ALA A 445 20.68 -1.97 6.78
N PHE A 446 21.02 -1.96 5.48
CA PHE A 446 22.40 -2.12 5.02
C PHE A 446 23.32 -0.99 5.51
N PHE A 447 22.89 0.29 5.39
CA PHE A 447 23.68 1.43 5.86
C PHE A 447 23.96 1.37 7.38
N LEU A 448 23.01 0.89 8.18
CA LEU A 448 23.13 0.70 9.63
C LEU A 448 23.69 -0.68 10.06
N SER A 449 24.14 -1.51 9.12
CA SER A 449 24.59 -2.88 9.42
C SER A 449 25.85 -2.96 10.30
N THR A 450 25.86 -3.99 11.16
CA THR A 450 27.01 -4.45 11.95
C THR A 450 27.68 -5.62 11.24
N ASP A 451 28.90 -6.00 11.63
CA ASP A 451 29.62 -7.13 11.02
C ASP A 451 28.80 -8.44 11.04
N GLU A 452 27.97 -8.64 12.07
CA GLU A 452 27.10 -9.82 12.24
C GLU A 452 25.97 -9.93 11.20
N ASN A 453 25.49 -8.81 10.65
CA ASN A 453 24.33 -8.79 9.74
C ASN A 453 24.58 -8.15 8.37
N ARG A 454 25.78 -7.59 8.14
CA ARG A 454 26.20 -6.92 6.90
C ARG A 454 26.00 -7.78 5.65
N GLU A 455 26.43 -9.04 5.67
CA GLU A 455 26.30 -9.92 4.50
C GLU A 455 24.83 -10.18 4.10
N LYS A 456 23.95 -10.38 5.09
CA LYS A 456 22.51 -10.56 4.86
C LYS A 456 21.90 -9.29 4.27
N ALA A 457 22.18 -8.12 4.88
CA ALA A 457 21.66 -6.85 4.40
C ALA A 457 22.19 -6.50 3.00
N ALA A 458 23.46 -6.79 2.72
CA ALA A 458 24.07 -6.64 1.40
C ALA A 458 23.40 -7.54 0.36
N LYS A 459 23.08 -8.79 0.70
CA LYS A 459 22.34 -9.69 -0.20
C LYS A 459 20.92 -9.20 -0.47
N GLU A 460 20.18 -8.73 0.54
CA GLU A 460 18.83 -8.19 0.33
C GLU A 460 18.82 -6.94 -0.55
N VAL A 461 19.85 -6.09 -0.41
CA VAL A 461 20.08 -4.96 -1.32
C VAL A 461 20.45 -5.43 -2.74
N PHE A 462 21.34 -6.42 -2.87
CA PHE A 462 21.72 -6.99 -4.17
C PHE A 462 20.53 -7.59 -4.92
N ASP A 463 19.74 -8.44 -4.26
CA ASP A 463 18.54 -9.07 -4.82
C ASP A 463 17.54 -7.99 -5.29
N THR A 464 17.40 -6.91 -4.51
CA THR A 464 16.53 -5.76 -4.83
C THR A 464 17.04 -4.98 -6.04
N LEU A 465 18.34 -4.67 -6.09
CA LEU A 465 18.97 -3.98 -7.24
C LEU A 465 18.88 -4.83 -8.52
N LYS A 466 19.02 -6.15 -8.40
CA LYS A 466 18.87 -7.07 -9.54
C LYS A 466 17.44 -7.07 -10.09
N ILE A 467 16.41 -7.04 -9.23
CA ILE A 467 15.02 -6.86 -9.68
C ILE A 467 14.84 -5.54 -10.43
N ILE A 468 15.37 -4.43 -9.91
CA ILE A 468 15.29 -3.11 -10.57
C ILE A 468 15.97 -3.16 -11.95
N GLN A 469 17.15 -3.77 -12.05
CA GLN A 469 17.84 -3.92 -13.32
C GLN A 469 17.05 -4.75 -14.32
N ASP A 470 16.70 -5.97 -13.93
CA ASP A 470 16.27 -7.01 -14.87
C ASP A 470 14.79 -6.88 -15.25
N GLN A 471 13.97 -6.24 -14.40
CA GLN A 471 12.52 -6.09 -14.59
C GLN A 471 12.06 -4.63 -14.87
N SER A 472 12.85 -3.60 -14.53
CA SER A 472 12.44 -2.18 -14.70
C SER A 472 13.27 -1.42 -15.74
N LEU A 473 14.60 -1.53 -15.67
CA LEU A 473 15.49 -0.84 -16.62
C LEU A 473 15.57 -1.60 -17.96
N GLY A 474 15.67 -2.94 -17.93
CA GLY A 474 15.72 -3.75 -19.14
C GLY A 474 16.98 -3.48 -19.96
N GLU A 475 16.83 -3.03 -21.21
CA GLU A 475 17.94 -2.57 -22.07
C GLU A 475 17.99 -1.05 -22.26
N LYS A 476 17.06 -0.29 -21.66
CA LYS A 476 16.89 1.15 -21.90
C LYS A 476 18.11 1.97 -21.42
N LYS A 477 18.33 3.17 -21.98
CA LYS A 477 19.33 4.13 -21.46
C LYS A 477 18.90 4.62 -20.07
N PHE A 478 17.65 5.04 -19.95
CA PHE A 478 16.98 5.54 -18.76
C PHE A 478 15.74 4.69 -18.44
N PHE A 479 15.22 4.76 -17.23
CA PHE A 479 13.94 4.13 -16.89
C PHE A 479 12.79 4.70 -17.74
N GLY A 480 12.84 6.00 -18.05
CA GLY A 480 12.01 6.70 -19.04
C GLY A 480 12.37 6.46 -20.52
N GLY A 481 13.19 5.46 -20.84
CA GLY A 481 13.59 5.13 -22.22
C GLY A 481 14.86 5.88 -22.65
N GLU A 482 14.72 6.83 -23.57
CA GLU A 482 15.83 7.63 -24.11
C GLU A 482 16.11 8.93 -23.33
N LYS A 483 15.21 9.30 -22.39
CA LYS A 483 15.30 10.50 -21.55
C LYS A 483 15.03 10.16 -20.08
N ILE A 484 15.54 10.99 -19.17
CA ILE A 484 15.22 10.94 -17.74
C ILE A 484 13.73 11.16 -17.54
N GLY A 485 13.05 10.19 -16.91
CA GLY A 485 11.66 10.31 -16.44
C GLY A 485 11.55 10.32 -14.91
N VAL A 486 10.32 10.38 -14.38
CA VAL A 486 10.04 10.38 -12.93
C VAL A 486 10.59 9.16 -12.19
N VAL A 487 10.78 8.03 -12.89
CA VAL A 487 11.36 6.80 -12.35
C VAL A 487 12.88 6.95 -12.18
N ASP A 488 13.57 7.55 -13.16
CA ASP A 488 15.00 7.89 -13.05
C ASP A 488 15.25 8.87 -11.91
N LEU A 489 14.42 9.91 -11.80
CA LEU A 489 14.48 10.87 -10.69
C LEU A 489 14.25 10.20 -9.32
N ASN A 490 13.45 9.13 -9.28
CA ASN A 490 13.23 8.34 -8.07
C ASN A 490 14.35 7.36 -7.71
N PHE A 491 15.02 6.77 -8.70
CA PHE A 491 16.24 5.98 -8.47
C PHE A 491 17.49 6.84 -8.32
N GLY A 492 17.43 8.13 -8.68
CA GLY A 492 18.56 9.06 -8.76
C GLY A 492 19.39 9.25 -7.48
N TRP A 493 18.90 8.80 -6.32
CA TRP A 493 19.67 8.77 -5.08
C TRP A 493 20.68 7.61 -5.01
N LEU A 494 20.43 6.50 -5.72
CA LEU A 494 21.39 5.39 -5.87
C LEU A 494 22.71 5.93 -6.44
N VAL A 495 22.56 6.73 -7.51
CA VAL A 495 23.30 7.96 -7.86
C VAL A 495 24.57 8.28 -7.07
N HIS A 496 24.37 8.55 -5.78
CA HIS A 496 25.31 9.33 -4.99
C HIS A 496 25.21 8.96 -3.50
N TRP A 497 24.00 9.00 -2.93
CA TRP A 497 23.78 8.59 -1.54
C TRP A 497 24.14 7.12 -1.32
N PHE A 498 23.75 6.20 -2.22
CA PHE A 498 24.05 4.78 -2.04
C PHE A 498 25.52 4.42 -2.29
N GLU A 499 26.24 5.16 -3.13
CA GLU A 499 27.70 5.03 -3.24
C GLU A 499 28.38 5.37 -1.91
N LEU A 500 28.03 6.51 -1.31
CA LEU A 500 28.56 6.92 0.00
C LEU A 500 28.12 5.98 1.15
N MET A 501 26.92 5.38 1.07
CA MET A 501 26.50 4.33 2.01
C MET A 501 27.41 3.10 1.94
N GLN A 502 27.80 2.66 0.74
CA GLN A 502 28.72 1.52 0.57
C GLN A 502 30.12 1.82 1.10
N GLU A 503 30.62 3.05 0.91
CA GLU A 503 31.88 3.51 1.53
C GLU A 503 31.78 3.50 3.07
N PHE A 504 30.67 3.96 3.65
CA PHE A 504 30.42 3.93 5.10
C PHE A 504 30.15 2.55 5.71
N VAL A 505 29.92 1.54 4.89
CA VAL A 505 29.76 0.13 5.31
C VAL A 505 31.02 -0.68 5.02
N GLY A 506 31.94 -0.17 4.18
CA GLY A 506 33.15 -0.87 3.77
C GLY A 506 32.89 -2.03 2.80
N LEU A 507 31.71 -2.09 2.18
CA LEU A 507 31.29 -3.18 1.30
C LEU A 507 30.58 -2.62 0.06
N ARG A 508 31.06 -3.01 -1.12
CA ARG A 508 30.41 -2.71 -2.39
C ARG A 508 29.43 -3.82 -2.74
N VAL A 509 28.25 -3.41 -3.20
CA VAL A 509 27.14 -4.25 -3.68
C VAL A 509 26.78 -3.87 -5.12
N PHE A 510 27.07 -2.63 -5.52
CA PHE A 510 26.82 -2.06 -6.83
C PHE A 510 28.04 -2.24 -7.73
N GLU A 511 28.17 -3.39 -8.40
CA GLU A 511 29.32 -3.72 -9.24
C GLU A 511 28.96 -3.88 -10.73
N THR A 512 29.84 -3.40 -11.62
CA THR A 512 29.65 -3.51 -13.08
C THR A 512 29.56 -4.96 -13.58
N THR A 513 30.17 -5.90 -12.86
CA THR A 513 30.21 -7.34 -13.17
C THR A 513 28.87 -8.04 -12.96
N THR A 514 28.03 -7.55 -12.05
CA THR A 514 26.78 -8.18 -11.62
C THR A 514 25.55 -7.33 -11.93
N LEU A 515 25.71 -6.01 -11.96
CA LEU A 515 24.68 -5.01 -12.28
C LEU A 515 25.12 -4.08 -13.44
N PRO A 516 25.54 -4.63 -14.60
CA PRO A 516 26.14 -3.85 -15.70
C PRO A 516 25.22 -2.77 -16.28
N LYS A 517 23.90 -3.02 -16.36
CA LYS A 517 22.94 -2.10 -16.99
C LYS A 517 22.61 -0.95 -16.04
N LEU A 518 22.42 -1.24 -14.75
CA LEU A 518 22.30 -0.22 -13.71
C LEU A 518 23.60 0.62 -13.63
N HIS A 519 24.77 0.00 -13.78
CA HIS A 519 26.05 0.72 -13.80
C HIS A 519 26.26 1.56 -15.07
N ARG A 520 25.67 1.18 -16.22
CA ARG A 520 25.60 2.07 -17.40
C ARG A 520 24.69 3.27 -17.10
N TRP A 521 23.49 3.00 -16.58
CA TRP A 521 22.52 4.02 -16.21
C TRP A 521 23.06 5.03 -15.19
N THR A 522 23.82 4.61 -14.17
CA THR A 522 24.43 5.55 -13.21
C THR A 522 25.47 6.46 -13.85
N ILE A 523 26.23 5.98 -14.82
CA ILE A 523 27.18 6.80 -15.59
C ILE A 523 26.41 7.81 -16.45
N ASP A 524 25.41 7.36 -17.20
CA ASP A 524 24.61 8.22 -18.09
C ASP A 524 23.86 9.30 -17.29
N PHE A 525 23.19 8.91 -16.20
CA PHE A 525 22.45 9.83 -15.31
C PHE A 525 23.37 10.86 -14.65
N LYS A 526 24.59 10.49 -14.24
CA LYS A 526 25.61 11.43 -13.74
C LYS A 526 26.15 12.41 -14.79
N GLN A 527 26.02 12.10 -16.08
CA GLN A 527 26.54 12.92 -17.17
C GLN A 527 25.51 13.91 -17.72
N GLU A 528 24.22 13.64 -17.57
CA GLU A 528 23.15 14.59 -17.96
C GLU A 528 23.33 15.93 -17.21
N PRO A 529 23.41 17.09 -17.92
CA PRO A 529 23.88 18.35 -17.34
C PRO A 529 23.13 18.79 -16.07
N VAL A 530 21.79 18.70 -16.09
CA VAL A 530 20.95 19.11 -14.95
C VAL A 530 21.21 18.26 -13.71
N ILE A 531 21.57 16.98 -13.86
CA ILE A 531 21.95 16.14 -12.72
C ILE A 531 23.34 16.57 -12.24
N LYS A 532 24.31 16.58 -13.16
CA LYS A 532 25.73 16.86 -12.89
C LYS A 532 25.97 18.18 -12.18
N GLU A 533 25.27 19.23 -12.58
CA GLU A 533 25.40 20.60 -12.04
C GLU A 533 24.70 20.79 -10.69
N ASN A 534 23.91 19.82 -10.23
CA ASN A 534 23.06 19.96 -9.04
C ASN A 534 23.19 18.80 -8.04
N LEU A 535 24.16 17.90 -8.23
CA LEU A 535 24.57 16.96 -7.17
C LEU A 535 25.19 17.73 -5.99
N PRO A 536 24.98 17.30 -4.74
CA PRO A 536 25.57 17.95 -3.57
C PRO A 536 27.07 17.59 -3.47
N ASP A 537 27.83 18.37 -2.69
CA ASP A 537 29.24 18.03 -2.45
C ASP A 537 29.36 16.72 -1.65
N SER A 538 30.13 15.77 -2.20
CA SER A 538 30.36 14.46 -1.59
C SER A 538 30.94 14.55 -0.18
N ASN A 539 31.82 15.52 0.10
CA ASN A 539 32.50 15.64 1.39
C ASN A 539 31.55 16.17 2.48
N ALA A 540 30.72 17.15 2.14
CA ALA A 540 29.64 17.63 2.98
C ALA A 540 28.63 16.50 3.25
N LEU A 541 28.19 15.77 2.21
CA LEU A 541 27.23 14.69 2.37
C LEU A 541 27.80 13.52 3.19
N LEU A 542 29.06 13.13 2.97
CA LEU A 542 29.79 12.19 3.83
C LEU A 542 29.82 12.69 5.29
N THR A 543 30.14 13.96 5.52
CA THR A 543 30.20 14.53 6.86
C THR A 543 28.84 14.55 7.56
N HIS A 544 27.75 14.79 6.82
CA HIS A 544 26.38 14.69 7.33
C HIS A 544 26.01 13.24 7.65
N PHE A 545 26.25 12.29 6.74
CA PHE A 545 25.98 10.87 6.92
C PHE A 545 26.77 10.25 8.08
N GLY A 546 28.03 10.66 8.26
CA GLY A 546 28.87 10.23 9.38
C GLY A 546 28.43 10.74 10.74
N LYS A 547 27.68 11.86 10.80
CA LYS A 547 26.99 12.33 12.03
C LYS A 547 25.70 11.55 12.25
N PHE A 548 24.85 11.50 11.23
CA PHE A 548 23.55 10.83 11.27
C PHE A 548 23.65 9.33 11.64
N LYS A 549 24.62 8.60 11.07
CA LYS A 549 24.87 7.20 11.47
C LYS A 549 25.26 7.08 12.94
N LYS A 550 26.15 7.96 13.45
CA LYS A 550 26.53 7.96 14.87
C LYS A 550 25.36 8.27 15.79
N GLU A 551 24.54 9.27 15.46
CA GLU A 551 23.33 9.63 16.22
C GLU A 551 22.35 8.46 16.33
N LEU A 552 22.24 7.63 15.28
CA LEU A 552 21.39 6.44 15.25
C LEU A 552 22.00 5.19 15.93
N THR A 553 23.33 5.04 15.93
CA THR A 553 24.02 3.88 16.51
C THR A 553 24.57 4.11 17.93
N SER A 554 24.56 5.34 18.44
CA SER A 554 24.93 5.63 19.81
C SER A 554 23.92 5.03 20.80
N PRO A 555 24.37 4.51 21.96
CA PRO A 555 23.45 4.22 23.06
C PRO A 555 22.64 5.47 23.41
N LYS A 556 21.33 5.32 23.58
CA LYS A 556 20.56 6.35 24.29
C LYS A 556 21.01 6.29 25.75
N ASN A 557 21.50 7.40 26.27
CA ASN A 557 21.64 7.56 27.71
C ASN A 557 20.22 7.75 28.26
N ASP A 558 19.81 6.86 29.17
CA ASP A 558 18.58 6.98 29.96
C ASP A 558 18.72 8.06 31.06
#